data_AF-A0AA39Q1Z5-F1
#
_entry.id   AF-A0AA39Q1Z5-F1
#
_cell.length_a   1.000
_cell.length_b   1.000
_cell.length_c   1.000
_cell.angle_alpha   90.00
_cell.angle_beta   90.00
_cell.angle_gamma   90.00
#
_symmetry.space_group_name_H-M   'P 1'
#
loop_
_entity.id
_entity.type
_entity.pdbx_description
1 polymer ?
#
loop_
_entity_poly.entity_id
_entity_poly.type
_entity_poly.pdbx_seq_one_letter_code
_entity_poly.pdbx_strand_id
1 'polypeptide(L)'
;MSRGSNIGVWIQFARLTAAAGEMAPFPYIKGVAGCIATILEAIEVEGKNNEDLQDLAESIGTIIRMIKETVAAHGDTSAAHFRDLCLEFQKYLESLIAELNATRSKLRSQRITRFLTTKKVSAVIDGYKLRVNNIKTDYLVLAATDSRLAMSEMQDALIHTVTQATETIQSHLNSTVKEQTHCVLGEIRSMVNIQRENAAQICEKLLDMKGYYRGQIQELRMGDIYVGKLVSPPGHDSTREYQDRHGTVECSNTAKIIRVYQHSTGHEEAILKQFNATADAFMNIKHPNIAQIFDVCRSPNFLAIVFHGSTQITFDHYERNLTAKKIIPFYIQLYYDLEVQ
;
A
#
# COMPACT_ATOMS: atom_id res chain seq x y z
N MET A 1 -3.49 60.28 -46.29
CA MET A 1 -2.45 59.30 -45.86
C MET A 1 -1.82 58.74 -47.12
N SER A 2 -0.55 59.06 -47.37
CA SER A 2 0.13 58.67 -48.61
C SER A 2 0.46 57.19 -48.57
N ARG A 3 -0.09 56.40 -49.51
CA ARG A 3 0.26 54.99 -49.76
C ARG A 3 1.71 54.96 -50.24
N GLY A 4 2.66 54.97 -49.30
CA GLY A 4 4.08 54.82 -49.62
C GLY A 4 4.27 53.51 -50.37
N SER A 5 4.89 53.57 -51.55
CA SER A 5 5.04 52.43 -52.46
C SER A 5 5.71 51.23 -51.77
N ASN A 6 4.93 50.20 -51.40
CA ASN A 6 5.41 48.92 -50.86
C ASN A 6 6.25 48.12 -51.89
N ILE A 7 6.29 48.56 -53.15
CA ILE A 7 7.01 47.88 -54.24
C ILE A 7 8.50 47.74 -53.91
N GLY A 8 9.13 48.77 -53.34
CA GLY A 8 10.55 48.72 -52.96
C GLY A 8 10.84 47.65 -51.89
N VAL A 9 9.91 47.43 -50.96
CA VAL A 9 10.00 46.35 -49.95
C VAL A 9 9.92 45.00 -50.64
N TRP A 10 8.98 44.82 -51.58
CA TRP A 10 8.85 43.58 -52.33
C TRP A 10 10.07 43.27 -53.20
N ILE A 11 10.70 44.28 -53.81
CA ILE A 11 11.95 44.12 -54.58
C ILE A 11 13.07 43.61 -53.67
N GLN A 12 13.28 44.24 -52.51
CA GLN A 12 14.30 43.81 -51.56
C GLN A 12 14.03 42.39 -51.05
N PHE A 13 12.76 42.10 -50.74
CA PHE A 13 12.35 40.78 -50.29
C PHE A 13 12.60 39.70 -51.36
N ALA A 14 12.29 39.99 -52.62
CA ALA A 14 12.53 39.09 -53.74
C ALA A 14 14.02 38.84 -53.97
N ARG A 15 14.86 39.88 -53.93
CA ARG A 15 16.32 39.76 -54.04
C ARG A 15 16.93 38.94 -52.91
N LEU A 16 16.50 39.19 -51.67
CA LEU A 16 16.95 38.41 -50.51
C LEU A 16 16.53 36.94 -50.64
N THR A 17 15.30 36.69 -51.11
CA THR A 17 14.80 35.33 -51.34
C THR A 17 15.57 34.63 -52.46
N ALA A 18 15.96 35.35 -53.51
CA ALA A 18 16.79 34.81 -54.59
C ALA A 18 18.19 34.44 -54.09
N ALA A 19 18.84 35.33 -53.31
CA ALA A 19 20.15 35.07 -52.71
C ALA A 19 20.08 33.89 -51.73
N ALA A 20 19.03 33.82 -50.90
CA ALA A 20 18.81 32.68 -50.02
C ALA A 20 18.62 31.37 -50.83
N GLY A 21 17.88 31.40 -51.93
CA GLY A 21 17.68 30.24 -52.82
C GLY A 21 18.95 29.78 -53.53
N GLU A 22 19.95 30.65 -53.68
CA GLU A 22 21.28 30.28 -54.18
C GLU A 22 22.13 29.57 -53.12
N MET A 23 21.97 29.95 -51.85
CA MET A 23 22.71 29.40 -50.73
C MET A 23 22.07 28.16 -50.09
N ALA A 24 20.79 27.94 -50.34
CA ALA A 24 19.99 26.86 -49.75
C ALA A 24 19.79 25.70 -50.75
N PRO A 25 19.41 24.48 -50.30
CA PRO A 25 19.11 23.33 -51.16
C PRO A 25 17.81 23.49 -52.01
N PHE A 26 17.43 24.73 -52.35
CA PHE A 26 16.20 25.07 -53.07
C PHE A 26 16.48 25.92 -54.32
N PRO A 27 17.22 25.38 -55.32
CA PRO A 27 17.69 26.15 -56.48
C PRO A 27 16.56 26.71 -57.35
N TYR A 28 15.37 26.12 -57.30
CA TYR A 28 14.19 26.61 -58.04
C TYR A 28 13.61 27.92 -57.47
N ILE A 29 13.90 28.25 -56.22
CA ILE A 29 13.48 29.53 -55.61
C ILE A 29 14.28 30.69 -56.22
N LYS A 30 15.58 30.49 -56.47
CA LYS A 30 16.46 31.51 -57.05
C LYS A 30 15.88 32.07 -58.34
N GLY A 31 15.47 31.18 -59.25
CA GLY A 31 14.96 31.55 -60.57
C GLY A 31 13.66 32.35 -60.50
N VAL A 32 12.64 31.83 -59.80
CA VAL A 32 11.35 32.52 -59.67
C VAL A 32 11.48 33.85 -58.90
N ALA A 33 12.26 33.88 -57.82
CA ALA A 33 12.46 35.10 -57.03
C ALA A 33 13.23 36.18 -57.81
N GLY A 34 14.21 35.76 -58.63
CA GLY A 34 14.93 36.66 -59.54
C GLY A 34 14.00 37.29 -60.57
N CYS A 35 13.14 36.49 -61.22
CA CYS A 35 12.18 37.01 -62.18
C CYS A 35 11.19 37.99 -61.54
N ILE A 36 10.70 37.66 -60.34
CA ILE A 36 9.82 38.55 -59.57
C ILE A 36 10.51 39.90 -59.28
N ALA A 37 11.77 39.89 -58.84
CA ALA A 37 12.52 41.12 -58.60
C ALA A 37 12.59 42.00 -59.86
N THR A 38 12.92 41.42 -61.01
CA THR A 38 12.99 42.15 -62.29
C THR A 38 11.65 42.76 -62.71
N ILE A 39 10.54 42.04 -62.53
CA ILE A 39 9.20 42.55 -62.87
C ILE A 39 8.80 43.68 -61.91
N LEU A 40 9.04 43.51 -60.61
CA LEU A 40 8.74 44.54 -59.62
C LEU A 40 9.57 45.82 -59.84
N GLU A 41 10.83 45.69 -60.24
CA GLU A 41 11.69 46.82 -60.63
C GLU A 41 11.13 47.56 -61.87
N ALA A 42 10.64 46.82 -62.87
CA ALA A 42 9.99 47.42 -64.03
C ALA A 42 8.72 48.19 -63.63
N ILE A 43 7.93 47.64 -62.71
CA ILE A 43 6.74 48.30 -62.16
C ILE A 43 7.10 49.54 -61.32
N GLU A 44 8.17 49.48 -60.52
CA GLU A 44 8.63 50.62 -59.73
C GLU A 44 9.05 51.80 -60.61
N VAL A 45 9.76 51.53 -61.71
CA VAL A 45 10.25 52.55 -62.64
C VAL A 45 9.12 53.14 -63.49
N GLU A 46 8.28 52.28 -64.08
CA GLU A 46 7.31 52.68 -65.12
C GLU A 46 5.88 52.88 -64.58
N GLY A 47 5.61 52.45 -63.35
CA GLY A 47 4.26 52.27 -62.81
C GLY A 47 4.02 52.87 -61.43
N LYS A 48 4.95 53.69 -60.90
CA LYS A 48 4.92 54.19 -59.52
C LYS A 48 3.58 54.81 -59.07
N ASN A 49 2.85 55.44 -60.00
CA ASN A 49 1.58 56.12 -59.75
C ASN A 49 0.35 55.40 -60.36
N ASN A 50 0.51 54.18 -60.88
CA ASN A 50 -0.58 53.42 -61.47
C ASN A 50 -1.11 52.39 -60.47
N GLU A 51 -2.37 52.53 -60.07
CA GLU A 51 -3.01 51.69 -59.05
C GLU A 51 -3.10 50.23 -59.47
N ASP A 52 -3.48 49.94 -60.72
CA ASP A 52 -3.52 48.57 -61.25
C ASP A 52 -2.14 47.87 -61.18
N LEU A 53 -1.06 48.63 -61.39
CA LEU A 53 0.31 48.12 -61.26
C LEU A 53 0.75 47.96 -59.80
N GLN A 54 0.27 48.80 -58.89
CA GLN A 54 0.49 48.62 -57.46
C GLN A 54 -0.22 47.35 -56.95
N ASP A 55 -1.45 47.10 -57.40
CA ASP A 55 -2.20 45.89 -57.05
C ASP A 55 -1.53 44.63 -57.63
N LEU A 56 -1.04 44.71 -58.87
CA LEU A 56 -0.25 43.63 -59.47
C LEU A 56 1.04 43.36 -58.68
N ALA A 57 1.76 44.41 -58.29
CA ALA A 57 2.98 44.30 -57.49
C ALA A 57 2.70 43.69 -56.11
N GLU A 58 1.58 44.03 -55.47
CA GLU A 58 1.16 43.47 -54.19
C GLU A 58 0.79 41.98 -54.30
N SER A 59 0.10 41.59 -55.38
CA SER A 59 -0.21 40.18 -55.65
C SER A 59 1.07 39.37 -55.90
N ILE A 60 2.01 39.88 -56.68
CA ILE A 60 3.34 39.25 -56.89
C ILE A 60 4.13 39.18 -55.58
N GLY A 61 4.15 40.26 -54.80
CA GLY A 61 4.78 40.35 -53.48
C GLY A 61 4.24 39.30 -52.50
N THR A 62 2.92 39.11 -52.50
CA THR A 62 2.26 38.07 -51.71
C THR A 62 2.72 36.67 -52.12
N ILE A 63 2.89 36.39 -53.42
CA ILE A 63 3.38 35.09 -53.90
C ILE A 63 4.78 34.80 -53.38
N ILE A 64 5.72 35.74 -53.51
CA ILE A 64 7.10 35.51 -53.03
C ILE A 64 7.16 35.32 -51.52
N ARG A 65 6.32 36.04 -50.76
CA ARG A 65 6.17 35.82 -49.32
C ARG A 65 5.66 34.42 -49.00
N MET A 66 4.61 33.96 -49.68
CA MET A 66 4.10 32.60 -49.51
C MET A 66 5.13 31.55 -49.88
N ILE A 67 5.92 31.77 -50.94
CA ILE A 67 7.01 30.86 -51.31
C ILE A 67 8.03 30.75 -50.18
N LYS A 68 8.50 31.88 -49.64
CA LYS A 68 9.43 31.90 -48.51
C LYS A 68 8.87 31.20 -47.27
N GLU A 69 7.64 31.53 -46.89
CA GLU A 69 6.97 30.92 -45.72
C GLU A 69 6.82 29.41 -45.88
N THR A 70 6.45 28.95 -47.09
CA THR A 70 6.31 27.52 -47.38
C THR A 70 7.63 26.81 -47.25
N VAL A 71 8.72 27.40 -47.76
CA VAL A 71 10.05 26.78 -47.68
C VAL A 71 10.60 26.78 -46.26
N ALA A 72 10.39 27.86 -45.50
CA ALA A 72 10.80 27.93 -44.10
C ALA A 72 10.07 26.90 -43.22
N ALA A 73 8.79 26.63 -43.50
CA ALA A 73 8.00 25.67 -42.75
C ALA A 73 8.27 24.21 -43.14
N HIS A 74 8.60 23.94 -44.40
CA HIS A 74 8.61 22.56 -44.93
C HIS A 74 9.99 22.08 -45.40
N GLY A 75 11.02 22.94 -45.47
CA GLY A 75 12.38 22.54 -45.86
C GLY A 75 12.46 21.70 -47.13
N ASP A 76 13.35 20.71 -47.13
CA ASP A 76 13.56 19.74 -48.24
C ASP A 76 12.38 18.80 -48.46
N THR A 77 11.48 18.69 -47.47
CA THR A 77 10.20 17.99 -47.59
C THR A 77 9.15 18.77 -48.37
N SER A 78 9.47 19.98 -48.87
CA SER A 78 8.62 20.67 -49.84
C SER A 78 8.41 19.77 -51.07
N ALA A 79 7.21 19.20 -51.19
CA ALA A 79 6.89 18.17 -52.16
C ALA A 79 7.10 18.64 -53.60
N ALA A 80 7.36 17.65 -54.46
CA ALA A 80 7.56 17.80 -55.90
C ALA A 80 6.57 18.80 -56.53
N HIS A 81 5.30 18.79 -56.12
CA HIS A 81 4.26 19.70 -56.60
C HIS A 81 4.56 21.19 -56.36
N PHE A 82 5.17 21.55 -55.23
CA PHE A 82 5.56 22.93 -54.95
C PHE A 82 6.72 23.38 -55.84
N ARG A 83 7.73 22.52 -56.00
CA ARG A 83 8.85 22.76 -56.92
C ARG A 83 8.36 22.93 -58.37
N ASP A 84 7.52 22.02 -58.83
CA ASP A 84 7.01 22.04 -60.21
C ASP A 84 6.19 23.31 -60.48
N LEU A 85 5.40 23.76 -59.48
CA LEU A 85 4.68 25.03 -59.55
C LEU A 85 5.64 26.23 -59.61
N CYS A 86 6.71 26.26 -58.81
CA CYS A 86 7.69 27.34 -58.87
C CYS A 86 8.39 27.40 -60.25
N LEU A 87 8.70 26.24 -60.85
CA LEU A 87 9.30 26.16 -62.19
C LEU A 87 8.33 26.59 -63.29
N GLU A 88 7.05 26.19 -63.19
CA GLU A 88 6.00 26.64 -64.11
C GLU A 88 5.82 28.16 -64.04
N PHE A 89 5.80 28.69 -62.81
CA PHE A 89 5.67 30.13 -62.58
C PHE A 89 6.89 30.88 -63.09
N GLN A 90 8.10 30.39 -62.85
CA GLN A 90 9.33 30.96 -63.39
C GLN A 90 9.26 31.07 -64.92
N LYS A 91 8.90 29.98 -65.63
CA LYS A 91 8.78 30.01 -67.10
C LYS A 91 7.79 31.06 -67.59
N TYR A 92 6.66 31.20 -66.90
CA TYR A 92 5.69 32.25 -67.21
C TYR A 92 6.28 33.66 -67.01
N LEU A 93 6.97 33.90 -65.91
CA LEU A 93 7.61 35.19 -65.62
C LEU A 93 8.75 35.50 -66.58
N GLU A 94 9.54 34.51 -66.99
CA GLU A 94 10.59 34.65 -68.01
C GLU A 94 10.01 35.07 -69.37
N SER A 95 8.91 34.43 -69.79
CA SER A 95 8.15 34.83 -70.99
C SER A 95 7.63 36.26 -70.86
N LEU A 96 7.07 36.61 -69.69
CA LEU A 96 6.57 37.95 -69.42
C LEU A 96 7.68 39.01 -69.47
N ILE A 97 8.86 38.72 -68.92
CA ILE A 97 10.05 39.59 -68.98
C ILE A 97 10.51 39.77 -70.43
N ALA A 98 10.54 38.70 -71.22
CA ALA A 98 10.91 38.78 -72.63
C ALA A 98 9.93 39.65 -73.43
N GLU A 99 8.63 39.48 -73.23
CA GLU A 99 7.59 40.31 -73.84
C GLU A 99 7.67 41.78 -73.39
N LEU A 100 7.96 42.02 -72.11
CA LEU A 100 8.16 43.36 -71.56
C LEU A 100 9.36 44.05 -72.18
N ASN A 101 10.50 43.37 -72.29
CA ASN A 101 11.72 43.89 -72.92
C ASN A 101 11.52 44.16 -74.43
N ALA A 102 10.83 43.27 -75.14
CA ALA A 102 10.46 43.49 -76.53
C ALA A 102 9.55 44.72 -76.71
N THR A 103 8.60 44.91 -75.79
CA THR A 103 7.71 46.08 -75.77
C THR A 103 8.49 47.37 -75.46
N ARG A 104 9.42 47.32 -74.51
CA ARG A 104 10.29 48.44 -74.11
C ARG A 104 11.22 48.89 -75.23
N SER A 105 11.79 47.95 -75.98
CA SER A 105 12.66 48.27 -77.13
C SER A 105 11.94 49.00 -78.27
N LYS A 106 10.61 48.86 -78.35
CA LYS A 106 9.80 49.39 -79.46
C LYS A 106 9.10 50.70 -79.13
N LEU A 107 8.80 51.00 -77.85
CA LEU A 107 7.74 51.96 -77.48
C LEU A 107 7.95 52.71 -76.14
N ARG A 108 7.30 53.87 -75.99
CA ARG A 108 7.28 54.72 -74.77
C ARG A 108 6.59 54.03 -73.56
N SER A 109 6.98 54.43 -72.35
CA SER A 109 6.52 53.96 -71.03
C SER A 109 5.02 53.60 -70.92
N GLN A 110 4.15 54.44 -71.48
CA GLN A 110 2.68 54.26 -71.41
C GLN A 110 2.17 52.93 -72.00
N ARG A 111 2.90 52.30 -72.92
CA ARG A 111 2.51 50.99 -73.49
C ARG A 111 2.96 49.81 -72.62
N ILE A 112 4.01 49.97 -71.81
CA ILE A 112 4.45 48.97 -70.82
C ILE A 112 3.39 48.86 -69.72
N THR A 113 2.90 50.02 -69.24
CA THR A 113 1.80 50.09 -68.28
C THR A 113 0.58 49.32 -68.80
N ARG A 114 0.11 49.59 -70.02
CA ARG A 114 -1.04 48.90 -70.62
C ARG A 114 -0.83 47.38 -70.80
N PHE A 115 0.40 46.95 -71.07
CA PHE A 115 0.71 45.53 -71.22
C PHE A 115 0.60 44.79 -69.88
N LEU A 116 1.24 45.33 -68.84
CA LEU A 116 1.21 44.74 -67.50
C LEU A 116 -0.17 44.81 -66.83
N THR A 117 -0.95 45.86 -67.09
CA THR A 117 -2.32 45.98 -66.58
C THR A 117 -3.35 45.20 -67.40
N THR A 118 -2.94 44.41 -68.39
CA THR A 118 -3.89 43.54 -69.09
C THR A 118 -4.52 42.56 -68.11
N LYS A 119 -5.85 42.40 -68.21
CA LYS A 119 -6.60 41.44 -67.39
C LYS A 119 -6.03 40.01 -67.47
N LYS A 120 -5.41 39.65 -68.60
CA LYS A 120 -4.76 38.36 -68.78
C LYS A 120 -3.57 38.17 -67.83
N VAL A 121 -2.69 39.18 -67.69
CA VAL A 121 -1.51 39.08 -66.80
C VAL A 121 -1.95 38.99 -65.35
N SER A 122 -2.83 39.88 -64.91
CA SER A 122 -3.35 39.88 -63.53
C SER A 122 -4.06 38.58 -63.17
N ALA A 123 -4.95 38.06 -64.04
CA ALA A 123 -5.66 36.80 -63.79
C ALA A 123 -4.72 35.59 -63.67
N VAL A 124 -3.64 35.52 -64.45
CA VAL A 124 -2.66 34.43 -64.34
C VAL A 124 -1.87 34.53 -63.02
N ILE A 125 -1.46 35.73 -62.63
CA ILE A 125 -0.76 35.97 -61.35
C ILE A 125 -1.67 35.59 -60.16
N ASP A 126 -2.92 36.02 -60.15
CA ASP A 126 -3.86 35.66 -59.09
C ASP A 126 -4.14 34.15 -59.07
N GLY A 127 -4.14 33.47 -60.22
CA GLY A 127 -4.19 32.02 -60.33
C GLY A 127 -3.01 31.33 -59.63
N TYR A 128 -1.78 31.83 -59.83
CA TYR A 128 -0.60 31.32 -59.11
C TYR A 128 -0.67 31.61 -57.61
N LYS A 129 -1.16 32.78 -57.20
CA LYS A 129 -1.38 33.12 -55.80
C LYS A 129 -2.31 32.13 -55.12
N LEU A 130 -3.43 31.79 -55.76
CA LEU A 130 -4.36 30.79 -55.24
C LEU A 130 -3.72 29.40 -55.15
N ARG A 131 -3.02 28.95 -56.21
CA ARG A 131 -2.39 27.63 -56.24
C ARG A 131 -1.30 27.48 -55.18
N VAL A 132 -0.45 28.49 -54.97
CA VAL A 132 0.58 28.49 -53.90
C VAL A 132 -0.09 28.39 -52.53
N ASN A 133 -1.19 29.13 -52.32
CA ASN A 133 -1.91 29.09 -51.06
C ASN A 133 -2.55 27.72 -50.80
N ASN A 134 -3.16 27.10 -51.82
CA ASN A 134 -3.74 25.76 -51.69
C ASN A 134 -2.69 24.73 -51.30
N ILE A 135 -1.53 24.75 -51.97
CA ILE A 135 -0.40 23.87 -51.64
C ILE A 135 0.04 24.07 -50.18
N LYS A 136 0.16 25.33 -49.73
CA LYS A 136 0.50 25.63 -48.32
C LYS A 136 -0.54 25.05 -47.36
N THR A 137 -1.83 25.18 -47.67
CA THR A 137 -2.92 24.62 -46.84
C THR A 137 -2.88 23.10 -46.81
N ASP A 138 -2.66 22.44 -47.95
CA ASP A 138 -2.59 20.97 -48.04
C ASP A 138 -1.47 20.41 -47.16
N TYR A 139 -0.30 21.06 -47.11
CA TYR A 139 0.75 20.65 -46.18
C TYR A 139 0.39 20.85 -44.72
N LEU A 140 -0.24 21.97 -44.36
CA LEU A 140 -0.65 22.19 -42.97
C LEU A 140 -1.62 21.10 -42.51
N VAL A 141 -2.51 20.65 -43.40
CA VAL A 141 -3.40 19.52 -43.14
C VAL A 141 -2.62 18.21 -42.99
N LEU A 142 -1.67 17.93 -43.88
CA LEU A 142 -0.84 16.72 -43.81
C LEU A 142 -0.01 16.69 -42.51
N ALA A 143 0.73 17.75 -42.21
CA ALA A 143 1.57 17.85 -41.01
C ALA A 143 0.74 17.74 -39.72
N ALA A 144 -0.44 18.36 -39.67
CA ALA A 144 -1.34 18.23 -38.52
C ALA A 144 -1.88 16.80 -38.38
N THR A 145 -2.13 16.11 -39.48
CA THR A 145 -2.61 14.73 -39.50
C THR A 145 -1.51 13.76 -39.05
N ASP A 146 -0.30 13.88 -39.60
CA ASP A 146 0.85 13.05 -39.22
C ASP A 146 1.20 13.24 -37.74
N SER A 147 1.20 14.50 -37.25
CA SER A 147 1.42 14.79 -35.84
C SER A 147 0.36 14.14 -34.95
N ARG A 148 -0.92 14.17 -35.36
CA ARG A 148 -2.01 13.50 -34.63
C ARG A 148 -1.86 11.99 -34.63
N LEU A 149 -1.44 11.39 -35.74
CA LEU A 149 -1.20 9.95 -35.84
C LEU A 149 -0.09 9.53 -34.88
N ALA A 150 1.06 10.20 -34.94
CA ALA A 150 2.20 9.93 -34.05
C ALA A 150 1.84 10.11 -32.56
N MET A 151 1.04 11.12 -32.22
CA MET A 151 0.54 11.28 -30.85
C MET A 151 -0.36 10.12 -30.42
N SER A 152 -1.22 9.61 -31.31
CA SER A 152 -2.07 8.45 -31.03
C SER A 152 -1.24 7.19 -30.77
N GLU A 153 -0.22 6.94 -31.61
CA GLU A 153 0.70 5.81 -31.43
C GLU A 153 1.46 5.89 -30.09
N MET A 154 1.94 7.08 -29.73
CA MET A 154 2.58 7.30 -28.43
C MET A 154 1.61 7.09 -27.26
N GLN A 155 0.36 7.54 -27.40
CA GLN A 155 -0.66 7.36 -26.38
C GLN A 155 -0.96 5.86 -26.18
N ASP A 156 -1.08 5.09 -27.25
CA ASP A 156 -1.31 3.64 -27.19
C ASP A 156 -0.12 2.91 -26.53
N ALA A 157 1.11 3.28 -26.89
CA ALA A 157 2.32 2.74 -26.26
C ALA A 157 2.38 3.07 -24.76
N LEU A 158 2.02 4.31 -24.38
CA LEU A 158 1.94 4.71 -22.98
C LEU A 158 0.86 3.92 -22.22
N ILE A 159 -0.32 3.75 -22.80
CA ILE A 159 -1.39 2.93 -22.20
C ILE A 159 -0.88 1.50 -21.97
N HIS A 160 -0.26 0.89 -22.97
CA HIS A 160 0.27 -0.47 -22.86
C HIS A 160 1.31 -0.58 -21.74
N THR A 161 2.29 0.32 -21.67
CA THR A 161 3.33 0.30 -20.63
C THR A 161 2.76 0.50 -19.23
N VAL A 162 1.78 1.40 -19.07
CA VAL A 162 1.11 1.62 -17.78
C VAL A 162 0.32 0.37 -17.36
N THR A 163 -0.41 -0.25 -18.29
CA THR A 163 -1.15 -1.49 -18.02
C THR A 163 -0.21 -2.61 -17.59
N GLN A 164 0.89 -2.84 -18.33
CA GLN A 164 1.88 -3.87 -17.99
C GLN A 164 2.54 -3.64 -16.62
N ALA A 165 2.89 -2.39 -16.30
CA ALA A 165 3.44 -2.04 -14.99
C ALA A 165 2.42 -2.30 -13.87
N THR A 166 1.16 -1.96 -14.11
CA THR A 166 0.05 -2.19 -13.15
C THR A 166 -0.13 -3.68 -12.88
N GLU A 167 -0.17 -4.51 -13.92
CA GLU A 167 -0.28 -5.97 -13.80
C GLU A 167 0.91 -6.57 -13.04
N THR A 168 2.13 -6.07 -13.31
CA THR A 168 3.35 -6.52 -12.63
C THR A 168 3.32 -6.20 -11.14
N ILE A 169 2.95 -4.96 -10.79
CA ILE A 169 2.82 -4.53 -9.38
C ILE A 169 1.74 -5.36 -8.69
N GLN A 170 0.59 -5.57 -9.34
CA GLN A 170 -0.51 -6.34 -8.76
C GLN A 170 -0.13 -7.81 -8.53
N SER A 171 0.56 -8.45 -9.47
CA SER A 171 1.09 -9.80 -9.30
C SER A 171 2.10 -9.88 -8.15
N HIS A 172 3.02 -8.92 -8.08
CA HIS A 172 4.02 -8.87 -7.01
C HIS A 172 3.38 -8.71 -5.63
N LEU A 173 2.46 -7.75 -5.46
CA LEU A 173 1.74 -7.54 -4.21
C LEU A 173 0.95 -8.78 -3.79
N ASN A 174 0.24 -9.42 -4.71
CA ASN A 174 -0.49 -10.66 -4.43
C ASN A 174 0.45 -11.78 -3.95
N SER A 175 1.63 -11.92 -4.55
CA SER A 175 2.62 -12.92 -4.14
C SER A 175 3.18 -12.63 -2.74
N THR A 176 3.56 -11.39 -2.46
CA THR A 176 4.10 -10.96 -1.16
C THR A 176 3.08 -11.11 -0.04
N VAL A 177 1.84 -10.70 -0.27
CA VAL A 177 0.75 -10.86 0.72
C VAL A 177 0.50 -12.34 1.00
N LYS A 178 0.51 -13.19 -0.03
CA LYS A 178 0.34 -14.64 0.12
C LYS A 178 1.47 -15.26 0.95
N GLU A 179 2.72 -14.89 0.67
CA GLU A 179 3.89 -15.38 1.39
C GLU A 179 3.86 -14.97 2.87
N GLN A 180 3.60 -13.68 3.14
CA GLN A 180 3.46 -13.18 4.50
C GLN A 180 2.33 -13.87 5.27
N THR A 181 1.18 -14.07 4.62
CA THR A 181 0.04 -14.79 5.21
C THR A 181 0.44 -16.22 5.60
N HIS A 182 1.18 -16.93 4.75
CA HIS A 182 1.68 -18.27 5.07
C HIS A 182 2.65 -18.27 6.25
N CYS A 183 3.55 -17.28 6.34
CA CYS A 183 4.49 -17.15 7.45
C CYS A 183 3.75 -16.95 8.78
N VAL A 184 2.85 -15.96 8.83
CA VAL A 184 2.05 -15.64 10.03
C VAL A 184 1.21 -16.84 10.48
N LEU A 185 0.57 -17.55 9.54
CA LEU A 185 -0.18 -18.77 9.87
C LEU A 185 0.72 -19.87 10.47
N GLY A 186 1.96 -20.00 9.99
CA GLY A 186 2.96 -20.90 10.54
C GLY A 186 3.34 -20.55 11.98
N GLU A 187 3.62 -19.27 12.24
CA GLU A 187 3.94 -18.76 13.58
C GLU A 187 2.80 -18.96 14.57
N ILE A 188 1.56 -18.64 14.17
CA ILE A 188 0.36 -18.86 15.00
C ILE A 188 0.24 -20.35 15.36
N ARG A 189 0.42 -21.25 14.39
CA ARG A 189 0.34 -22.70 14.64
C ARG A 189 1.42 -23.16 15.61
N SER A 190 2.65 -22.66 15.46
CA SER A 190 3.75 -22.95 16.39
C SER A 190 3.43 -22.49 17.81
N MET A 191 2.94 -21.24 17.96
CA MET A 191 2.54 -20.67 19.24
C MET A 191 1.44 -21.50 19.92
N VAL A 192 0.41 -21.92 19.18
CA VAL A 192 -0.67 -22.78 19.69
C VAL A 192 -0.12 -24.12 20.19
N ASN A 193 0.85 -24.71 19.49
CA ASN A 193 1.46 -25.96 19.91
C ASN A 193 2.27 -25.79 21.20
N ILE A 194 3.07 -24.72 21.32
CA ILE A 194 3.83 -24.40 22.54
C ILE A 194 2.86 -24.19 23.72
N GLN A 195 1.77 -23.45 23.52
CA GLN A 195 0.76 -23.24 24.55
C GLN A 195 0.10 -24.55 24.98
N ARG A 196 -0.20 -25.46 24.04
CA ARG A 196 -0.76 -26.79 24.35
C ARG A 196 0.21 -27.62 25.18
N GLU A 197 1.49 -27.61 24.83
CA GLU A 197 2.52 -28.36 25.57
C GLU A 197 2.73 -27.80 26.98
N ASN A 198 2.80 -26.47 27.12
CA ASN A 198 2.83 -25.82 28.43
C ASN A 198 1.61 -26.17 29.28
N ALA A 199 0.41 -26.18 28.69
CA ALA A 199 -0.81 -26.57 29.39
C ALA A 199 -0.75 -28.03 29.86
N ALA A 200 -0.26 -28.95 29.01
CA ALA A 200 -0.06 -30.35 29.37
C ALA A 200 0.93 -30.52 30.53
N GLN A 201 2.06 -29.81 30.51
CA GLN A 201 3.05 -29.83 31.60
C GLN A 201 2.49 -29.27 32.91
N ILE A 202 1.68 -28.20 32.86
CA ILE A 202 0.98 -27.67 34.04
C ILE A 202 0.02 -28.72 34.60
N CYS A 203 -0.79 -29.35 33.74
CA CYS A 203 -1.70 -30.41 34.15
C CYS A 203 -0.96 -31.60 34.79
N GLU A 204 0.16 -32.02 34.22
CA GLU A 204 0.99 -33.11 34.77
C GLU A 204 1.56 -32.75 36.14
N LYS A 205 2.14 -31.56 36.31
CA LYS A 205 2.65 -31.08 37.61
C LYS A 205 1.55 -30.99 38.66
N LEU A 206 0.34 -30.58 38.28
CA LEU A 206 -0.81 -30.54 39.18
C LEU A 206 -1.28 -31.95 39.60
N LEU A 207 -1.14 -32.94 38.72
CA LEU A 207 -1.46 -34.34 39.02
C LEU A 207 -0.38 -35.03 39.86
N ASP A 208 0.89 -34.66 39.69
CA ASP A 208 2.02 -35.23 40.43
C ASP A 208 2.13 -34.65 41.86
N MET A 209 1.53 -33.48 42.12
CA MET A 209 1.27 -32.96 43.47
C MET A 209 0.15 -33.73 44.19
N LYS A 210 0.22 -35.06 44.20
CA LYS A 210 -0.58 -35.92 45.08
C LYS A 210 -0.29 -35.56 46.54
N GLY A 211 -1.20 -34.78 47.13
CA GLY A 211 -1.38 -34.73 48.59
C GLY A 211 -1.05 -33.44 49.32
N TYR A 212 -0.79 -32.32 48.64
CA TYR A 212 -0.61 -31.02 49.32
C TYR A 212 -1.88 -30.17 49.26
N TYR A 213 -2.37 -29.82 50.45
CA TYR A 213 -3.65 -29.17 50.74
C TYR A 213 -3.89 -27.84 49.99
N ARG A 214 -5.06 -27.75 49.34
CA ARG A 214 -5.62 -26.55 48.69
C ARG A 214 -6.38 -25.77 49.77
N GLY A 215 -5.89 -24.58 50.12
CA GLY A 215 -6.27 -23.77 51.29
C GLY A 215 -7.72 -23.30 51.46
N GLN A 216 -8.73 -24.17 51.31
CA GLN A 216 -10.13 -23.90 51.68
C GLN A 216 -10.72 -25.17 52.31
N ILE A 217 -10.91 -25.17 53.64
CA ILE A 217 -11.67 -26.22 54.33
C ILE A 217 -13.13 -26.02 53.95
N GLN A 218 -13.79 -27.05 53.43
CA GLN A 218 -15.22 -27.03 53.22
C GLN A 218 -15.93 -27.62 54.46
N GLU A 219 -17.11 -27.10 54.76
CA GLU A 219 -17.95 -27.64 55.82
C GLU A 219 -18.76 -28.83 55.27
N LEU A 220 -18.48 -30.02 55.77
CA LEU A 220 -19.20 -31.24 55.39
C LEU A 220 -20.51 -31.38 56.17
N ARG A 221 -21.54 -31.90 55.49
CA ARG A 221 -22.76 -32.31 56.18
C ARG A 221 -22.55 -33.69 56.79
N MET A 222 -23.24 -33.95 57.89
CA MET A 222 -23.19 -35.26 58.56
C MET A 222 -23.51 -36.42 57.60
N GLY A 223 -24.44 -36.22 56.66
CA GLY A 223 -24.84 -37.23 55.67
C GLY A 223 -23.75 -37.61 54.67
N ASP A 224 -22.73 -36.76 54.51
CA ASP A 224 -21.64 -36.96 53.54
C ASP A 224 -20.51 -37.81 54.15
N ILE A 225 -20.60 -38.14 55.45
CA ILE A 225 -19.56 -38.80 56.23
C ILE A 225 -20.02 -40.20 56.65
N TYR A 226 -19.34 -41.22 56.13
CA TYR A 226 -19.60 -42.62 56.43
C TYR A 226 -18.57 -43.13 57.44
N VAL A 227 -18.95 -43.12 58.72
CA VAL A 227 -18.09 -43.54 59.83
C VAL A 227 -18.08 -45.07 59.94
N GLY A 228 -16.90 -45.67 59.87
CA GLY A 228 -16.65 -47.10 60.00
C GLY A 228 -16.03 -47.49 61.36
N LYS A 229 -15.13 -48.48 61.32
CA LYS A 229 -14.55 -49.13 62.51
C LYS A 229 -13.60 -48.20 63.29
N LEU A 230 -13.50 -48.41 64.59
CA LEU A 230 -12.58 -47.69 65.48
C LEU A 230 -11.12 -47.96 65.09
N VAL A 231 -10.29 -46.90 65.04
CA VAL A 231 -8.86 -47.00 64.66
C VAL A 231 -8.05 -47.72 65.74
N SER A 232 -8.35 -47.48 67.01
CA SER A 232 -7.73 -48.14 68.19
C SER A 232 -8.73 -48.25 69.35
N PRO A 233 -8.76 -49.34 70.15
CA PRO A 233 -9.60 -49.44 71.34
C PRO A 233 -9.24 -48.34 72.36
N PRO A 234 -10.20 -47.83 73.17
CA PRO A 234 -9.93 -46.77 74.12
C PRO A 234 -8.86 -47.24 75.12
N GLY A 235 -7.69 -46.59 75.10
CA GLY A 235 -6.73 -46.72 76.20
C GLY A 235 -7.36 -46.18 77.48
N HIS A 236 -6.95 -46.72 78.64
CA HIS A 236 -7.42 -46.36 79.99
C HIS A 236 -7.16 -44.89 80.42
N ASP A 237 -6.96 -43.98 79.47
CA ASP A 237 -6.72 -42.56 79.70
C ASP A 237 -8.06 -41.81 79.57
N SER A 238 -8.75 -41.64 80.69
CA SER A 238 -10.11 -41.08 80.82
C SER A 238 -10.23 -39.58 80.52
N THR A 239 -9.33 -39.04 79.70
CA THR A 239 -9.14 -37.60 79.45
C THR A 239 -9.45 -37.18 78.01
N ARG A 240 -9.68 -38.13 77.09
CA ARG A 240 -9.93 -37.82 75.66
C ARG A 240 -11.43 -37.83 75.35
N GLU A 241 -11.99 -36.66 75.04
CA GLU A 241 -13.41 -36.48 74.66
C GLU A 241 -13.68 -36.76 73.16
N TYR A 242 -12.80 -37.50 72.48
CA TYR A 242 -12.93 -37.86 71.06
C TYR A 242 -12.54 -39.32 70.77
N GLN A 243 -13.05 -39.85 69.65
CA GLN A 243 -12.69 -41.16 69.11
C GLN A 243 -12.28 -41.07 67.64
N ASP A 244 -11.17 -41.70 67.30
CA ASP A 244 -10.71 -41.78 65.91
C ASP A 244 -11.27 -43.06 65.25
N ARG A 245 -11.93 -42.89 64.11
CA ARG A 245 -12.59 -43.97 63.35
C ARG A 245 -12.17 -43.95 61.88
N HIS A 246 -12.01 -45.11 61.27
CA HIS A 246 -11.86 -45.21 59.83
C HIS A 246 -13.20 -44.93 59.17
N GLY A 247 -13.20 -44.23 58.03
CA GLY A 247 -14.43 -44.00 57.26
C GLY A 247 -14.17 -43.47 55.87
N THR A 248 -15.24 -43.11 55.17
CA THR A 248 -15.19 -42.52 53.83
C THR A 248 -16.05 -41.26 53.79
N VAL A 249 -15.74 -40.36 52.86
CA VAL A 249 -16.54 -39.16 52.58
C VAL A 249 -17.06 -39.28 51.15
N GLU A 250 -18.30 -38.89 50.89
CA GLU A 250 -18.96 -39.04 49.58
C GLU A 250 -18.12 -38.46 48.42
N CYS A 251 -17.45 -37.33 48.66
CA CYS A 251 -16.58 -36.66 47.69
C CYS A 251 -15.15 -37.20 47.61
N SER A 252 -14.83 -38.34 48.25
CA SER A 252 -13.48 -38.89 48.30
C SER A 252 -13.41 -40.40 48.06
N ASN A 253 -12.64 -40.79 47.05
CA ASN A 253 -12.38 -42.20 46.71
C ASN A 253 -11.34 -42.88 47.62
N THR A 254 -10.91 -42.22 48.70
CA THR A 254 -9.86 -42.73 49.61
C THR A 254 -10.40 -42.85 51.03
N ALA A 255 -10.05 -43.94 51.71
CA ALA A 255 -10.34 -44.10 53.12
C ALA A 255 -9.70 -42.98 53.96
N LYS A 256 -10.44 -42.52 54.97
CA LYS A 256 -10.10 -41.40 55.85
C LYS A 256 -10.04 -41.85 57.30
N ILE A 257 -9.36 -41.06 58.11
CA ILE A 257 -9.49 -41.09 59.58
C ILE A 257 -10.41 -39.93 59.96
N ILE A 258 -11.44 -40.25 60.74
CA ILE A 258 -12.47 -39.31 61.19
C ILE A 258 -12.38 -39.27 62.71
N ARG A 259 -12.01 -38.11 63.25
CA ARG A 259 -12.03 -37.83 64.69
C ARG A 259 -13.40 -37.33 65.06
N VAL A 260 -14.15 -38.12 65.82
CA VAL A 260 -15.51 -37.79 66.28
C VAL A 260 -15.46 -37.39 67.75
N TYR A 261 -15.91 -36.18 68.06
CA TYR A 261 -16.02 -35.69 69.44
C TYR A 261 -17.32 -36.20 70.07
N GLN A 262 -17.24 -36.71 71.29
CA GLN A 262 -18.37 -37.32 71.97
C GLN A 262 -19.13 -36.28 72.79
N HIS A 263 -20.44 -36.20 72.58
CA HIS A 263 -21.30 -35.41 73.45
C HIS A 263 -21.47 -36.08 74.81
N SER A 264 -21.04 -35.39 75.87
CA SER A 264 -21.40 -35.70 77.25
C SER A 264 -22.26 -34.56 77.82
N THR A 265 -23.38 -34.91 78.46
CA THR A 265 -24.34 -33.95 79.00
C THR A 265 -23.66 -33.06 80.04
N GLY A 266 -23.59 -31.75 79.76
CA GLY A 266 -23.02 -30.74 80.66
C GLY A 266 -21.59 -30.28 80.34
N HIS A 267 -20.93 -30.79 79.29
CA HIS A 267 -19.57 -30.37 78.87
C HIS A 267 -19.49 -29.87 77.40
N GLU A 268 -20.63 -29.55 76.79
CA GLU A 268 -20.73 -29.18 75.37
C GLU A 268 -19.82 -28.01 74.96
N GLU A 269 -19.73 -26.98 75.80
CA GLU A 269 -18.88 -25.81 75.53
C GLU A 269 -17.38 -26.15 75.60
N ALA A 270 -16.99 -27.06 76.49
CA ALA A 270 -15.60 -27.53 76.58
C ALA A 270 -15.22 -28.39 75.37
N ILE A 271 -16.12 -29.26 74.92
CA ILE A 271 -15.95 -30.10 73.73
C ILE A 271 -15.81 -29.22 72.47
N LEU A 272 -16.68 -28.22 72.31
CA LEU A 272 -16.64 -27.32 71.16
C LEU A 272 -15.35 -26.48 71.16
N LYS A 273 -14.92 -26.01 72.33
CA LYS A 273 -13.64 -25.29 72.49
C LYS A 273 -12.45 -26.19 72.13
N GLN A 274 -12.46 -27.45 72.56
CA GLN A 274 -11.42 -28.41 72.22
C GLN A 274 -11.41 -28.75 70.72
N PHE A 275 -12.58 -28.94 70.11
CA PHE A 275 -12.74 -29.14 68.68
C PHE A 275 -12.13 -27.98 67.89
N ASN A 276 -12.52 -26.74 68.20
CA ASN A 276 -12.03 -25.57 67.49
C ASN A 276 -10.51 -25.41 67.66
N ALA A 277 -9.99 -25.55 68.88
CA ALA A 277 -8.55 -25.48 69.14
C ALA A 277 -7.76 -26.56 68.36
N THR A 278 -8.33 -27.77 68.24
CA THR A 278 -7.72 -28.86 67.47
C THR A 278 -7.78 -28.59 65.97
N ALA A 279 -8.93 -28.13 65.46
CA ALA A 279 -9.10 -27.79 64.06
C ALA A 279 -8.14 -26.67 63.64
N ASP A 280 -8.01 -25.62 64.45
CA ASP A 280 -7.08 -24.51 64.22
C ASP A 280 -5.63 -24.97 64.22
N ALA A 281 -5.24 -25.83 65.17
CA ALA A 281 -3.89 -26.38 65.21
C ALA A 281 -3.55 -27.15 63.92
N PHE A 282 -4.44 -28.04 63.46
CA PHE A 282 -4.19 -28.82 62.24
C PHE A 282 -4.41 -28.05 60.93
N MET A 283 -5.15 -26.93 60.94
CA MET A 283 -5.19 -26.00 59.81
C MET A 283 -3.83 -25.33 59.58
N ASN A 284 -3.10 -25.06 60.66
CA ASN A 284 -1.85 -24.33 60.60
C ASN A 284 -0.62 -25.24 60.40
N ILE A 285 -0.69 -26.51 60.81
CA ILE A 285 0.42 -27.45 60.65
C ILE A 285 0.58 -27.90 59.18
N LYS A 286 1.70 -27.56 58.55
CA LYS A 286 2.04 -27.94 57.17
C LYS A 286 3.19 -28.95 57.10
N HIS A 287 3.06 -30.07 57.82
CA HIS A 287 4.11 -31.08 57.89
C HIS A 287 3.74 -32.37 57.13
N PRO A 288 4.66 -32.97 56.33
CA PRO A 288 4.35 -34.15 55.49
C PRO A 288 4.05 -35.43 56.29
N ASN A 289 4.52 -35.52 57.54
CA ASN A 289 4.28 -36.67 58.42
C ASN A 289 3.20 -36.43 59.49
N ILE A 290 2.54 -35.27 59.49
CA ILE A 290 1.43 -34.97 60.40
C ILE A 290 0.12 -35.03 59.61
N ALA A 291 -0.94 -35.47 60.28
CA ALA A 291 -2.27 -35.52 59.69
C ALA A 291 -2.74 -34.14 59.20
N GLN A 292 -3.08 -34.04 57.92
CA GLN A 292 -3.66 -32.82 57.34
C GLN A 292 -5.18 -32.95 57.31
N ILE A 293 -5.89 -31.87 57.66
CA ILE A 293 -7.35 -31.83 57.59
C ILE A 293 -7.77 -31.94 56.11
N PHE A 294 -8.65 -32.90 55.84
CA PHE A 294 -9.43 -32.99 54.61
C PHE A 294 -10.58 -32.00 54.67
N ASP A 295 -11.44 -32.11 55.70
CA ASP A 295 -12.58 -31.21 55.95
C ASP A 295 -13.06 -31.32 57.41
N VAL A 296 -14.03 -30.49 57.80
CA VAL A 296 -14.65 -30.52 59.15
C VAL A 296 -16.17 -30.59 59.08
N CYS A 297 -16.80 -31.19 60.09
CA CYS A 297 -18.24 -31.18 60.30
C CYS A 297 -18.57 -30.56 61.66
N ARG A 298 -19.38 -29.49 61.67
CA ARG A 298 -19.82 -28.79 62.89
C ARG A 298 -21.29 -29.05 63.24
N SER A 299 -21.81 -30.23 62.90
CA SER A 299 -23.20 -30.54 63.23
C SER A 299 -23.38 -30.59 64.76
N PRO A 300 -24.46 -29.99 65.32
CA PRO A 300 -24.69 -29.96 66.77
C PRO A 300 -24.73 -31.33 67.46
N ASN A 301 -24.99 -32.40 66.70
CA ASN A 301 -25.05 -33.78 67.19
C ASN A 301 -23.85 -34.63 66.70
N PHE A 302 -22.93 -34.03 65.92
CA PHE A 302 -21.80 -34.71 65.30
C PHE A 302 -20.70 -33.71 64.93
N LEU A 303 -19.79 -33.50 65.88
CA LEU A 303 -18.56 -32.74 65.69
C LEU A 303 -17.46 -33.67 65.20
N ALA A 304 -16.94 -33.43 64.00
CA ALA A 304 -15.91 -34.29 63.43
C ALA A 304 -14.85 -33.54 62.63
N ILE A 305 -13.61 -34.00 62.73
CA ILE A 305 -12.48 -33.59 61.87
C ILE A 305 -12.12 -34.77 60.98
N VAL A 306 -12.12 -34.57 59.67
CA VAL A 306 -11.74 -35.58 58.68
C VAL A 306 -10.31 -35.32 58.25
N PHE A 307 -9.44 -36.33 58.28
CA PHE A 307 -8.04 -36.22 57.86
C PHE A 307 -7.79 -36.88 56.51
N HIS A 308 -6.81 -36.38 55.76
CA HIS A 308 -6.34 -37.00 54.53
C HIS A 308 -5.63 -38.35 54.81
N GLY A 309 -6.09 -39.45 54.20
CA GLY A 309 -5.41 -40.75 54.24
C GLY A 309 -5.89 -41.70 55.35
N SER A 310 -5.37 -42.94 55.35
CA SER A 310 -5.86 -44.04 56.19
C SER A 310 -4.87 -44.60 57.20
N THR A 311 -3.61 -44.11 57.23
CA THR A 311 -2.50 -44.69 58.00
C THR A 311 -1.78 -43.69 58.90
N GLN A 312 -2.41 -42.58 59.27
CA GLN A 312 -1.70 -41.52 59.99
C GLN A 312 -1.49 -41.85 61.47
N ILE A 313 -0.22 -41.73 61.85
CA ILE A 313 0.29 -41.77 63.20
C ILE A 313 -0.13 -40.44 63.86
N THR A 314 -0.86 -40.48 64.97
CA THR A 314 -1.21 -39.25 65.73
C THR A 314 0.07 -38.52 66.15
N PHE A 315 0.00 -37.21 66.38
CA PHE A 315 1.15 -36.42 66.86
C PHE A 315 1.85 -37.11 68.04
N ASP A 316 1.09 -37.50 69.07
CA ASP A 316 1.60 -38.25 70.23
C ASP A 316 2.27 -39.57 69.85
N HIS A 317 1.73 -40.30 68.88
CA HIS A 317 2.28 -41.58 68.44
C HIS A 317 3.54 -41.38 67.59
N TYR A 318 3.63 -40.27 66.87
CA TYR A 318 4.80 -39.91 66.06
C TYR A 318 5.92 -39.46 66.97
N GLU A 319 5.63 -38.54 67.90
CA GLU A 319 6.54 -38.04 68.92
C GLU A 319 7.18 -39.17 69.74
N ARG A 320 6.37 -40.12 70.23
CA ARG A 320 6.85 -41.27 71.01
C ARG A 320 7.74 -42.23 70.22
N ASN A 321 7.61 -42.27 68.90
CA ASN A 321 8.38 -43.14 68.01
C ASN A 321 9.58 -42.43 67.36
N LEU A 322 9.80 -41.14 67.65
CA LEU A 322 10.96 -40.41 67.15
C LEU A 322 12.24 -40.87 67.87
N THR A 323 13.25 -41.23 67.09
CA THR A 323 14.60 -41.44 67.62
C THR A 323 15.19 -40.11 68.10
N ALA A 324 16.04 -40.10 69.14
CA ALA A 324 16.61 -38.87 69.72
C ALA A 324 17.24 -37.91 68.68
N LYS A 325 17.81 -38.43 67.58
CA LYS A 325 18.37 -37.62 66.48
C LYS A 325 17.31 -36.88 65.64
N LYS A 326 16.07 -37.35 65.60
CA LYS A 326 14.96 -36.80 64.80
C LYS A 326 14.05 -35.88 65.60
N ILE A 327 14.13 -35.89 66.93
CA ILE A 327 13.33 -35.05 67.82
C ILE A 327 13.61 -33.56 67.59
N ILE A 328 14.88 -33.15 67.62
CA ILE A 328 15.25 -31.72 67.49
C ILE A 328 14.84 -31.15 66.11
N PRO A 329 15.12 -31.79 64.96
CA PRO A 329 14.65 -31.30 63.66
C PRO A 329 13.12 -31.24 63.55
N PHE A 330 12.41 -32.21 64.15
CA PHE A 330 10.96 -32.22 64.14
C PHE A 330 10.36 -31.03 64.89
N TYR A 331 10.85 -30.73 66.10
CA TYR A 331 10.35 -29.57 66.87
C TYR A 331 10.76 -28.24 66.25
N ILE A 332 11.93 -28.13 65.63
CA ILE A 332 12.32 -26.92 64.89
C ILE A 332 11.38 -26.68 63.70
N GLN A 333 11.10 -27.72 62.91
CA GLN A 333 10.17 -27.60 61.78
C GLN A 333 8.75 -27.29 62.25
N LEU A 334 8.28 -27.97 63.31
CA LEU A 334 6.96 -27.70 63.90
C LEU A 334 6.84 -26.27 64.43
N TYR A 335 7.90 -25.74 65.04
CA TYR A 335 7.97 -24.36 65.52
C TYR A 335 7.82 -23.36 64.36
N TYR A 336 8.57 -23.55 63.26
CA TYR A 336 8.43 -22.71 62.07
C TYR A 336 7.06 -22.84 61.40
N ASP A 337 6.49 -24.05 61.34
CA ASP A 337 5.17 -24.27 60.77
C ASP A 337 4.06 -23.56 61.59
N LEU A 338 4.26 -23.34 62.89
CA LEU A 338 3.33 -22.65 63.79
C LEU A 338 3.59 -21.13 63.92
N GLU A 339 4.82 -20.65 63.72
CA GLU A 339 5.18 -19.23 63.80
C GLU A 339 4.97 -18.42 62.52
N VAL A 340 4.85 -19.07 61.35
CA VAL A 340 4.51 -18.38 60.10
C VAL A 340 3.00 -18.16 60.03
N GLN A 341 2.54 -17.15 60.79
CA GLN A 341 1.25 -16.47 60.60
C GLN A 341 1.40 -15.28 59.67
#